data_AF-A0A6I9MZB1-F1
#
_entry.id   AF-A0A6I9MZB1-F1
#
_cell.length_a   1.000
_cell.length_b   1.000
_cell.length_c   1.000
_cell.angle_alpha   90.00
_cell.angle_beta   90.00
_cell.angle_gamma   90.00
#
_symmetry.space_group_name_H-M   'P 1'
#
loop_
_entity.id
_entity.type
_entity.pdbx_description
1 polymer ?
#
loop_
_entity_poly.entity_id
_entity_poly.type
_entity_poly.pdbx_seq_one_letter_code
_entity_poly.pdbx_strand_id
1 'polypeptide(L)'
;MGGLGLDMTDKDDSHYAQNARRSRSVTKKRKRDVSVVPTSKTRSQSASRPPRDQSGLRDPTMVKKAKIMMKIGQRDMIRQGKKGEGDRHIYDLKPKHLFSGKRTNGTNDRR
;
A
#
# COMPACT_ATOMS: atom_id res chain seq x y z
N MET A 1 17.48 52.16 -9.55
CA MET A 1 16.32 52.91 -10.08
C MET A 1 16.53 54.43 -10.03
N GLY A 2 17.15 54.99 -8.97
CA GLY A 2 17.50 56.43 -8.93
C GLY A 2 18.37 56.93 -10.10
N GLY A 3 19.33 56.13 -10.57
CA GLY A 3 20.17 56.48 -11.72
C GLY A 3 19.51 56.34 -13.10
N LEU A 4 18.23 55.96 -13.18
CA LEU A 4 17.46 55.88 -14.42
C LEU A 4 16.37 56.96 -14.52
N GLY A 5 16.49 58.04 -13.71
CA GLY A 5 15.55 59.15 -13.69
C GLY A 5 14.24 58.88 -12.93
N LEU A 6 14.17 57.79 -12.15
CA LEU A 6 13.03 57.47 -11.30
C LEU A 6 13.32 57.89 -9.86
N ASP A 7 12.52 58.79 -9.31
CA ASP A 7 12.64 59.26 -7.92
C ASP A 7 12.21 58.15 -6.93
N MET A 8 13.19 57.69 -6.15
CA MET A 8 13.07 56.60 -5.18
C MET A 8 13.38 57.06 -3.75
N THR A 9 13.67 58.34 -3.56
CA THR A 9 13.77 58.99 -2.26
C THR A 9 12.35 59.10 -1.70
N ASP A 10 12.08 58.54 -0.53
CA ASP A 10 10.75 58.53 0.14
C ASP A 10 9.67 57.56 -0.39
N LYS A 11 10.07 56.46 -1.05
CA LYS A 11 9.13 55.45 -1.60
C LYS A 11 9.08 54.13 -0.81
N ASP A 12 9.28 54.17 0.51
CA ASP A 12 9.27 52.98 1.39
C ASP A 12 7.90 52.29 1.47
N ASP A 13 6.81 53.02 1.21
CA ASP A 13 5.44 52.50 1.14
C ASP A 13 4.99 52.10 -0.29
N SER A 14 5.88 52.20 -1.28
CA SER A 14 5.55 51.84 -2.66
C SER A 14 5.29 50.33 -2.83
N HIS A 15 4.44 49.98 -3.80
CA HIS A 15 4.09 48.59 -4.11
C HIS A 15 5.32 47.69 -4.37
N TYR A 16 6.41 48.25 -4.91
CA TYR A 16 7.67 47.55 -5.14
C TYR A 16 8.40 47.23 -3.82
N ALA A 17 8.42 48.17 -2.87
CA ALA A 17 9.00 47.97 -1.55
C ALA A 17 8.17 46.99 -0.69
N GLN A 18 6.84 47.05 -0.79
CA GLN A 18 5.95 46.11 -0.10
C GLN A 18 6.02 44.68 -0.68
N ASN A 19 6.07 44.53 -2.01
CA ASN A 19 6.21 43.20 -2.65
C ASN A 19 7.58 42.57 -2.41
N ALA A 20 8.65 43.36 -2.25
CA ALA A 20 9.95 42.84 -1.84
C ALA A 20 9.93 42.24 -0.41
N ARG A 21 9.08 42.80 0.48
CA ARG A 21 8.90 42.31 1.86
C ARG A 21 7.90 41.14 1.95
N ARG A 22 6.92 41.09 1.04
CA ARG A 22 5.83 40.10 1.04
C ARG A 22 6.05 39.08 -0.07
N SER A 23 6.48 37.88 0.29
CA SER A 23 6.47 36.63 -0.52
C SER A 23 7.73 36.19 -1.28
N ARG A 24 8.85 36.03 -0.57
CA ARG A 24 9.65 34.82 -0.81
C ARG A 24 9.31 33.82 0.28
N SER A 25 8.75 32.67 -0.08
CA SER A 25 8.61 31.56 0.85
C SER A 25 10.01 31.19 1.33
N VAL A 26 10.39 31.59 2.54
CA VAL A 26 11.58 31.06 3.18
C VAL A 26 11.30 29.56 3.32
N THR A 27 12.03 28.74 2.59
CA THR A 27 11.93 27.27 2.64
C THR A 27 12.44 26.81 4.00
N LYS A 28 11.61 27.00 5.03
CA LYS A 28 11.90 26.56 6.38
C LYS A 28 11.83 25.03 6.35
N LYS A 29 12.98 24.35 6.47
CA LYS A 29 13.02 22.90 6.61
C LYS A 29 12.06 22.52 7.76
N ARG A 30 11.17 21.55 7.55
CA ARG A 30 10.28 21.02 8.60
C ARG A 30 11.11 20.73 9.86
N LYS A 31 10.57 21.07 11.03
CA LYS A 31 11.15 20.67 12.32
C LYS A 31 11.37 19.15 12.27
N ARG A 32 12.62 18.73 12.42
CA ARG A 32 13.10 17.38 12.15
C ARG A 32 13.10 16.52 13.42
N ASP A 33 12.09 16.65 14.27
CA ASP A 33 12.02 15.91 15.54
C ASP A 33 10.75 15.06 15.72
N VAL A 34 9.81 15.09 14.78
CA VAL A 34 8.67 14.16 14.81
C VAL A 34 8.33 13.72 13.39
N SER A 35 9.14 12.81 12.85
CA SER A 35 8.73 11.90 11.77
C SER A 35 7.77 10.81 12.28
N VAL A 36 7.16 10.98 13.45
CA VAL A 36 6.03 10.18 13.90
C VAL A 36 4.81 10.70 13.14
N VAL A 37 4.19 9.80 12.38
CA VAL A 37 2.92 10.02 11.71
C VAL A 37 1.94 10.66 12.71
N PRO A 38 1.25 11.77 12.38
CA PRO A 38 0.27 12.34 13.29
C PRO A 38 -0.78 11.28 13.61
N THR A 39 -0.89 10.90 14.88
CA THR A 39 -1.92 9.99 15.42
C THR A 39 -3.32 10.61 15.35
N SER A 40 -3.44 11.85 14.88
CA SER A 40 -4.68 12.58 14.81
C SER A 40 -5.41 12.36 13.48
N LYS A 41 -6.47 11.53 13.61
CA LYS A 41 -7.75 11.62 12.89
C LYS A 41 -7.89 10.85 11.58
N THR A 42 -7.92 9.52 11.69
CA THR A 42 -9.09 8.82 11.15
C THR A 42 -10.05 8.63 12.31
N ARG A 43 -11.07 9.49 12.38
CA ARG A 43 -12.13 9.50 13.42
C ARG A 43 -13.13 8.37 13.15
N SER A 44 -12.65 7.14 12.96
CA SER A 44 -13.50 5.96 12.88
C SER A 44 -13.23 5.10 14.11
N GLN A 45 -14.28 4.62 14.77
CA GLN A 45 -14.21 3.68 15.90
C GLN A 45 -13.34 2.43 15.61
N SER A 46 -13.02 2.16 14.35
CA SER A 46 -12.10 1.11 13.90
C SER A 46 -10.62 1.42 14.17
N ALA A 47 -10.23 2.68 14.37
CA ALA A 47 -8.84 3.08 14.62
C ALA A 47 -8.43 3.03 16.11
N SER A 48 -9.39 2.90 17.03
CA SER A 48 -9.11 2.75 18.47
C SER A 48 -8.74 1.33 18.86
N ARG A 49 -9.11 0.33 18.05
CA ARG A 49 -8.83 -1.07 18.32
C ARG A 49 -7.48 -1.47 17.73
N PRO A 50 -6.64 -2.21 18.47
CA PRO A 50 -5.45 -2.79 17.88
C PRO A 50 -5.83 -3.75 16.72
N PRO A 51 -4.96 -3.90 15.71
CA PRO A 51 -5.17 -4.84 14.61
C PRO A 51 -5.53 -6.25 15.09
N ARG A 52 -6.40 -6.96 14.36
CA ARG A 52 -6.91 -8.29 14.75
C ARG A 52 -5.81 -9.34 14.89
N ASP A 53 -4.70 -9.20 14.18
CA ASP A 53 -3.54 -10.10 14.27
C ASP A 53 -2.71 -9.90 15.55
N GLN A 54 -3.00 -8.82 16.31
CA GLN A 54 -2.25 -8.41 17.50
C GLN A 54 -3.13 -8.35 18.75
N SER A 55 -4.42 -8.05 18.61
CA SER A 55 -5.34 -7.81 19.74
C SER A 55 -5.48 -8.98 20.72
N GLY A 56 -5.19 -10.21 20.28
CA GLY A 56 -5.28 -11.42 21.09
C GLY A 56 -3.95 -11.93 21.67
N LEU A 57 -2.84 -11.21 21.47
CA LEU A 57 -1.51 -11.65 21.88
C LEU A 57 -0.91 -10.67 22.90
N ARG A 58 -0.27 -11.22 23.93
CA ARG A 58 0.26 -10.44 25.06
C ARG A 58 1.46 -9.58 24.67
N ASP A 59 2.48 -10.21 24.07
CA ASP A 59 3.79 -9.60 23.85
C ASP A 59 4.17 -9.58 22.35
N PRO A 60 4.99 -8.62 21.90
CA PRO A 60 5.47 -8.59 20.50
C PRO A 60 6.30 -9.81 20.12
N THR A 61 6.94 -10.47 21.09
CA THR A 61 7.65 -11.75 20.88
C THR A 61 6.69 -12.87 20.49
N MET A 62 5.52 -12.94 21.13
CA MET A 62 4.46 -13.91 20.78
C MET A 62 3.87 -13.62 19.40
N VAL A 63 3.68 -12.35 19.04
CA VAL A 63 3.25 -11.95 17.69
C VAL A 63 4.24 -12.45 16.63
N LYS A 64 5.54 -12.29 16.86
CA LYS A 64 6.58 -12.82 15.96
C LYS A 64 6.52 -14.35 15.86
N LYS A 65 6.39 -15.04 16.99
CA LYS A 65 6.27 -16.51 17.03
C LYS A 65 5.03 -16.99 16.26
N ALA A 66 3.88 -16.35 16.45
CA ALA A 66 2.64 -16.67 15.72
C ALA A 66 2.81 -16.49 14.21
N LYS A 67 3.45 -15.39 13.76
CA LYS A 67 3.75 -15.16 12.34
C LYS A 67 4.68 -16.21 11.74
N ILE A 68 5.64 -16.72 12.50
CA ILE A 68 6.51 -17.82 12.07
C ILE A 68 5.71 -19.12 11.93
N MET A 69 4.90 -19.47 12.93
CA MET A 69 4.04 -20.67 12.88
C MET A 69 3.08 -20.63 11.69
N MET A 70 2.47 -19.48 11.41
CA MET A 70 1.63 -19.27 10.22
C MET A 70 2.40 -19.57 8.91
N LYS A 71 3.61 -19.01 8.74
CA LYS A 71 4.43 -19.25 7.54
C LYS A 71 4.86 -20.70 7.41
N ILE A 72 5.13 -21.40 8.51
CA ILE A 72 5.47 -22.82 8.51
C ILE A 72 4.26 -23.65 8.06
N GLY A 73 3.05 -23.36 8.59
CA GLY A 73 1.82 -24.07 8.23
C GLY A 73 1.45 -23.93 6.75
N GLN A 74 1.80 -22.82 6.10
CA GLN A 74 1.55 -22.59 4.67
C GLN A 74 2.50 -23.35 3.73
N ARG A 75 3.59 -23.96 4.23
CA ARG A 75 4.63 -24.57 3.38
C ARG A 75 4.11 -25.67 2.47
N ASP A 76 3.22 -26.52 2.96
CA ASP A 76 2.72 -27.66 2.18
C ASP A 76 1.85 -27.20 0.99
N MET A 77 1.03 -26.18 1.22
CA MET A 77 0.22 -25.54 0.19
C MET A 77 1.07 -24.83 -0.86
N ILE A 78 2.11 -24.11 -0.44
CA ILE A 78 3.06 -23.46 -1.34
C ILE A 78 3.84 -24.51 -2.15
N ARG A 79 4.21 -25.64 -1.54
CA ARG A 79 4.87 -26.75 -2.25
C ARG A 79 3.98 -27.34 -3.34
N GLN A 80 2.67 -27.39 -3.12
CA GLN A 80 1.68 -27.82 -4.11
C GLN A 80 1.34 -26.73 -5.14
N GLY A 81 1.88 -25.51 -5.02
CA GLY A 81 1.62 -24.41 -5.95
C GLY A 81 0.21 -23.83 -5.88
N LYS A 82 -0.49 -23.97 -4.75
CA LYS A 82 -1.85 -23.45 -4.57
C LYS A 82 -1.85 -21.93 -4.45
N LYS A 83 -2.92 -21.28 -4.91
CA LYS A 83 -3.07 -19.81 -4.86
C LYS A 83 -3.26 -19.26 -3.43
N GLY A 84 -3.74 -20.10 -2.51
CA GLY A 84 -4.01 -19.77 -1.11
C GLY A 84 -4.93 -20.82 -0.48
N GLU A 85 -5.32 -20.61 0.78
CA GLU A 85 -6.16 -21.58 1.51
C GLU A 85 -7.56 -21.78 0.92
N GLY A 86 -8.04 -20.79 0.15
CA GLY A 86 -9.29 -20.91 -0.61
C GLY A 86 -9.19 -21.85 -1.82
N ASP A 87 -7.98 -22.16 -2.30
CA ASP A 87 -7.77 -22.99 -3.50
C ASP A 87 -7.84 -24.49 -3.17
N ARG A 88 -9.08 -24.99 -3.09
CA ARG A 88 -9.42 -26.39 -2.81
C ARG A 88 -9.95 -27.12 -4.05
N HIS A 89 -9.64 -26.64 -5.25
CA HIS A 89 -10.09 -27.26 -6.49
C HIS A 89 -9.40 -28.60 -6.73
N ILE A 90 -10.20 -29.62 -7.05
CA ILE A 90 -9.76 -30.96 -7.44
C ILE A 90 -9.85 -31.05 -8.95
N TYR A 91 -8.71 -31.22 -9.61
CA TYR A 91 -8.65 -31.37 -11.06
C TYR A 91 -9.07 -32.77 -11.49
N ASP A 92 -9.79 -32.85 -12.61
CA ASP A 92 -10.01 -34.11 -13.29
C ASP A 92 -8.78 -34.48 -14.12
N LEU A 93 -7.90 -35.28 -13.52
CA LEU A 93 -6.67 -35.74 -14.17
C LEU A 93 -6.93 -36.82 -15.23
N LYS A 94 -8.07 -37.50 -15.17
CA LYS A 94 -8.43 -38.60 -16.06
C LYS A 94 -9.84 -38.41 -16.62
N PRO A 95 -10.05 -37.38 -17.46
CA PRO A 95 -11.37 -37.09 -17.97
C PRO A 95 -11.89 -38.21 -18.87
N LYS A 96 -13.12 -38.64 -18.61
CA LYS A 96 -13.75 -39.81 -19.25
C LYS A 96 -13.73 -39.74 -20.78
N HIS A 97 -13.97 -38.57 -21.37
CA HIS A 97 -14.03 -38.39 -22.83
C HIS A 97 -12.67 -38.61 -23.54
N LEU A 98 -11.56 -38.66 -22.80
CA LEU A 98 -10.24 -39.02 -23.35
C LEU A 98 -9.96 -40.52 -23.22
N PHE A 99 -10.45 -41.16 -22.16
CA PHE A 99 -10.08 -42.53 -21.77
C PHE A 99 -11.19 -43.57 -21.96
N SER A 100 -12.33 -43.17 -22.52
CA SER A 100 -13.49 -44.03 -22.74
C SER A 100 -13.96 -43.94 -24.19
N GLY A 101 -14.46 -45.07 -24.70
CA GLY A 101 -14.93 -45.18 -26.08
C GLY A 101 -13.81 -45.50 -27.08
N LYS A 102 -14.23 -45.83 -28.30
CA LYS A 102 -13.34 -46.02 -29.46
C LYS A 102 -13.86 -45.17 -30.60
N ARG A 103 -12.96 -44.66 -31.43
CA ARG A 103 -13.33 -43.89 -32.62
C ARG A 103 -13.99 -44.81 -33.65
N THR A 104 -15.18 -44.46 -34.11
CA THR A 104 -15.90 -45.15 -35.19
C THR A 104 -15.66 -44.47 -36.54
N ASN A 105 -16.05 -45.12 -37.63
CA ASN A 105 -16.09 -44.48 -38.95
C ASN A 105 -17.27 -43.49 -38.98
N GLY A 106 -17.01 -42.23 -39.34
CA GLY A 106 -18.02 -41.17 -39.35
C GLY A 106 -17.54 -39.90 -38.64
N THR A 107 -18.43 -39.29 -37.85
CA THR A 107 -18.16 -38.06 -37.10
C THR A 107 -17.20 -38.30 -35.93
N ASN A 108 -16.30 -37.34 -35.68
CA ASN A 108 -15.38 -37.38 -34.56
C ASN A 108 -15.89 -36.52 -33.40
N ASP A 109 -15.57 -36.90 -32.16
CA ASP A 109 -15.91 -36.15 -30.93
C ASP A 109 -15.15 -34.83 -30.79
N ARG A 110 -14.00 -34.70 -31.47
CA ARG A 110 -13.11 -33.55 -31.43
C ARG A 110 -12.70 -33.17 -32.85
N ARG A 111 -12.42 -31.89 -33.05
CA ARG A 111 -12.04 -31.30 -34.35
C ARG A 111 -10.57 -31.56 -34.69
#